data_AF-A0A833SR32-F1
#
_entry.id   AF-A0A833SR32-F1
#
_cell.length_a   1.000
_cell.length_b   1.000
_cell.length_c   1.000
_cell.angle_alpha   90.00
_cell.angle_beta   90.00
_cell.angle_gamma   90.00
#
_symmetry.space_group_name_H-M   'P 1'
#
loop_
_entity.id
_entity.type
_entity.pdbx_description
1 polymer ?
#
loop_
_entity_poly.entity_id
_entity_poly.type
_entity_poly.pdbx_seq_one_letter_code
_entity_poly.pdbx_strand_id
1 'polypeptide(L)' 'MRTVHEIEQPFGCAMEDWTPPRVPPHVIPVGRYCQLEPLNVARHARDFWDAQSDNPKGASWTNMINGSFED' A
#
# COMPACT_ATOMS: atom_id res chain seq x y z
N MET A 1 1.65 -17.08 -28.13
CA MET A 1 1.98 -16.39 -26.86
C MET A 1 2.14 -17.46 -25.79
N ARG A 2 3.27 -17.54 -25.07
CA ARG A 2 3.45 -18.57 -24.04
C ARG A 2 2.57 -18.21 -22.83
N THR A 3 1.68 -19.12 -22.44
CA THR A 3 0.70 -18.97 -21.35
C THR A 3 1.17 -19.58 -20.03
N VAL A 4 2.47 -19.90 -19.91
CA VAL A 4 3.03 -20.60 -18.76
C VAL A 4 4.39 -20.01 -18.36
N HIS A 5 4.58 -19.66 -17.08
CA HIS A 5 5.86 -19.20 -16.50
C HIS A 5 6.84 -20.38 -16.30
N GLU A 6 8.12 -20.12 -16.00
CA GLU A 6 9.16 -21.15 -15.80
C GLU A 6 8.83 -22.23 -14.76
N ILE A 7 7.83 -22.00 -13.91
CA ILE A 7 7.34 -22.92 -12.88
C ILE A 7 5.91 -23.42 -13.13
N GLU A 8 5.48 -23.51 -14.39
CA GLU A 8 4.18 -24.07 -14.80
C GLU A 8 2.93 -23.36 -14.24
N GLN A 9 3.08 -22.14 -13.74
CA GLN A 9 1.95 -21.34 -13.28
C GLN A 9 1.14 -20.82 -14.48
N PRO A 10 -0.19 -20.98 -14.48
CA PRO A 10 -1.03 -20.47 -15.56
C PRO A 10 -1.03 -18.94 -15.54
N PHE A 11 -0.62 -18.32 -16.64
CA PHE A 11 -0.94 -16.92 -16.87
C PHE A 11 -2.44 -16.81 -17.17
N GLY A 12 -3.10 -15.78 -16.63
CA GLY A 12 -4.43 -15.39 -17.06
C GLY A 12 -4.46 -15.05 -18.55
N CYS A 13 -5.65 -15.03 -19.14
CA CYS A 13 -5.85 -14.63 -20.53
C CYS A 13 -5.34 -13.20 -20.75
N ALA A 14 -4.80 -12.90 -21.94
CA ALA A 14 -4.47 -11.53 -22.31
C ALA A 14 -5.73 -10.66 -22.29
N MET A 15 -5.63 -9.46 -21.70
CA MET A 15 -6.68 -8.44 -21.79
C MET A 15 -6.36 -7.53 -22.99
N GLU A 16 -6.93 -7.87 -24.15
CA GLU A 16 -6.60 -7.22 -25.44
C GLU A 16 -6.83 -5.71 -25.45
N ASP A 17 -7.87 -5.23 -24.74
CA ASP A 17 -8.24 -3.82 -24.64
C ASP A 17 -7.80 -3.15 -23.32
N TRP A 18 -6.80 -3.73 -22.64
CA TRP A 18 -6.31 -3.15 -21.40
C TRP A 18 -5.73 -1.74 -21.62
N THR A 19 -6.18 -0.80 -20.80
CA THR A 19 -5.63 0.56 -20.77
C THR A 19 -5.11 0.87 -19.36
N PRO A 20 -4.04 1.68 -19.23
CA PRO A 20 -3.55 2.09 -17.93
C PRO A 20 -4.64 2.81 -17.10
N PRO A 21 -4.73 2.56 -15.79
CA PRO A 21 -5.65 3.29 -14.94
C PRO A 21 -5.27 4.77 -14.87
N ARG A 22 -6.26 5.63 -14.63
CA ARG A 22 -6.01 7.06 -14.40
C ARG A 22 -5.22 7.25 -13.11
N VAL A 23 -4.30 8.21 -13.13
CA VAL A 23 -3.57 8.62 -11.93
C VAL A 23 -4.57 9.16 -10.89
N PRO A 24 -4.49 8.73 -9.62
CA PRO A 24 -5.34 9.28 -8.57
C PRO A 24 -5.16 10.79 -8.43
N PRO A 25 -6.25 11.57 -8.28
CA PRO A 25 -6.16 13.00 -8.06
C PRO A 25 -5.54 13.32 -6.69
N HIS A 26 -4.76 14.42 -6.61
CA HIS A 26 -4.15 14.88 -5.37
C HIS A 26 -5.14 15.69 -4.51
N VAL A 27 -6.18 15.00 -4.04
CA VAL A 27 -7.28 15.55 -3.22
C VAL A 27 -7.46 14.74 -1.94
N ILE A 28 -8.20 15.28 -0.99
CA ILE A 28 -8.56 14.59 0.26
C ILE A 28 -9.93 13.92 0.06
N PRO A 29 -10.01 12.60 -0.26
CA PRO A 29 -11.28 11.89 -0.25
C PRO A 29 -11.80 11.77 1.19
N VAL A 30 -13.07 12.14 1.38
CA VAL A 30 -13.79 12.03 2.66
C VAL A 30 -14.76 10.86 2.58
N GLY A 31 -14.55 9.85 3.43
CA GLY A 31 -15.43 8.71 3.60
C GLY A 31 -16.32 8.84 4.84
N ARG A 32 -17.05 7.76 5.16
CA ARG A 32 -17.96 7.74 6.31
C ARG A 32 -17.25 7.78 7.67
N TYR A 33 -16.08 7.15 7.74
CA TYR A 33 -15.36 6.92 9.00
C TYR A 33 -13.99 7.59 9.04
N CYS A 34 -13.44 7.96 7.88
CA CYS A 34 -12.13 8.55 7.76
C CYS A 34 -12.04 9.43 6.51
N GLN A 35 -10.99 10.24 6.47
CA GLN A 35 -10.53 10.95 5.29
C GLN A 35 -9.10 10.51 5.00
N LEU A 36 -8.70 10.51 3.72
CA LEU A 36 -7.31 10.22 3.35
C LEU A 36 -6.63 11.52 2.95
N GLU A 37 -5.63 11.93 3.70
CA GLU A 37 -4.83 13.11 3.37
C GLU A 37 -3.57 12.72 2.59
N PRO A 38 -3.14 13.51 1.60
CA PRO A 38 -1.78 13.39 1.08
C PRO A 38 -0.77 13.56 2.21
N LEU A 39 0.24 12.69 2.25
CA LEU A 39 1.23 12.67 3.33
C LEU A 39 2.00 14.00 3.38
N ASN A 40 1.97 14.64 4.54
CA ASN A 40 2.73 15.83 4.86
C ASN A 40 3.58 15.54 6.10
N VAL A 41 4.89 15.42 5.91
CA VAL A 41 5.83 15.04 6.97
C VAL A 41 5.74 15.97 8.18
N ALA A 42 5.71 17.29 7.96
CA ALA A 42 5.69 18.27 9.04
C ALA A 42 4.40 18.18 9.89
N ARG A 43 3.30 17.74 9.30
CA ARG A 43 2.01 17.63 9.98
C ARG A 43 1.76 16.24 10.57
N HIS A 44 2.14 15.18 9.87
CA HIS A 44 1.68 13.82 10.15
C HIS A 44 2.73 12.92 10.82
N ALA A 45 4.01 13.29 10.78
CA ALA A 45 5.08 12.36 11.21
C ALA A 45 4.93 11.91 12.67
N ARG A 46 4.55 12.81 13.58
CA ARG A 46 4.41 12.46 15.00
C ARG A 46 3.24 11.52 15.25
N ASP A 47 2.06 11.87 14.75
CA ASP A 47 0.86 11.04 14.90
C ASP A 47 1.05 9.66 14.25
N PHE A 48 1.72 9.61 13.10
CA PHE A 48 2.05 8.36 12.44
C PHE A 48 3.02 7.51 13.26
N TRP A 49 4.07 8.12 13.84
CA TRP A 49 5.01 7.42 14.73
C TRP A 49 4.29 6.83 15.93
N ASP A 50 3.51 7.63 16.66
CA ASP A 50 2.82 7.19 17.86
C ASP A 50 1.87 6.01 17.57
N ALA A 51 1.16 6.04 16.44
CA ALA A 51 0.29 4.95 16.01
C ALA A 51 1.04 3.67 15.61
N GLN A 52 2.22 3.80 14.98
CA GLN A 52 3.01 2.65 14.53
C GLN A 52 3.85 2.01 15.64
N SER A 53 4.22 2.80 16.66
CA SER A 53 4.98 2.35 17.82
C SER A 53 4.13 1.61 18.85
N ASP A 54 2.81 1.83 18.87
CA ASP A 54 1.86 1.05 19.66
C ASP A 54 1.58 -0.33 19.01
N ASN A 55 2.63 -1.15 18.90
CA ASN A 55 2.57 -2.46 18.25
C ASN A 55 3.23 -3.54 19.11
N PRO A 56 2.62 -3.93 20.24
CA PRO A 56 3.21 -4.84 21.23
C PRO A 56 3.51 -6.25 20.69
N LYS A 57 2.99 -6.62 19.50
CA LYS A 57 3.25 -7.92 18.85
C LYS A 57 4.03 -7.81 17.54
N GLY A 58 4.45 -6.62 17.12
CA GLY A 58 5.15 -6.42 15.84
C GLY A 58 4.30 -6.70 14.59
N ALA A 59 3.01 -7.04 14.74
CA ALA A 59 2.17 -7.57 13.66
C ALA A 59 2.00 -6.59 12.49
N SER A 60 2.03 -5.28 12.75
CA SER A 60 1.98 -4.23 11.71
C SER A 60 3.13 -4.32 10.68
N TRP A 61 4.18 -5.09 10.93
CA TRP A 61 5.35 -5.24 10.06
C TRP A 61 5.40 -6.57 9.30
N THR A 62 4.37 -7.42 9.42
CA THR A 62 4.36 -8.81 8.87
C THR A 62 4.66 -8.90 7.37
N ASN A 63 4.30 -7.87 6.59
CA ASN A 63 4.50 -7.83 5.14
C ASN A 63 5.52 -6.77 4.70
N MET A 64 6.34 -6.27 5.63
CA MET A 64 7.42 -5.35 5.31
C MET A 64 8.71 -6.11 5.08
N ILE A 65 9.59 -5.54 4.26
CA ILE A 65 10.92 -6.11 3.96
C ILE A 65 11.82 -6.09 5.22
N ASN A 66 11.54 -5.18 6.17
CA ASN A 66 12.27 -5.00 7.42
C ASN A 66 11.29 -5.04 8.61
N GLY A 67 11.85 -5.24 9.82
CA GLY A 67 11.11 -5.11 11.08
C GLY A 67 10.84 -3.66 11.50
N SER A 68 10.29 -3.47 12.70
CA SER A 68 10.02 -2.15 13.26
C SER A 68 11.30 -1.33 13.47
N PHE A 69 11.18 -0.01 13.34
CA PHE A 69 12.24 0.92 13.73
C PHE A 69 12.11 1.27 15.21
N GLU A 70 13.24 1.33 15.91
CA GLU A 70 13.36 1.84 17.27
C GLU A 70 13.68 3.35 17.22
N ASP A 71 13.42 4.08 18.31
CA ASP A 71 13.79 5.51 18.45
C ASP A 71 15.32 5.74 18.33
#